data_AF-A0A3D4CJX0-F1
#
_entry.id   AF-A0A3D4CJX0-F1
#
_cell.length_a   1.000
_cell.length_b   1.000
_cell.length_c   1.000
_cell.angle_alpha   90.00
_cell.angle_beta   90.00
_cell.angle_gamma   90.00
#
_symmetry.space_group_name_H-M   'P 1'
#
loop_
_entity.id
_entity.type
_entity.pdbx_description
1 polymer ?
#
loop_
_entity_poly.entity_id
_entity_poly.type
_entity_poly.pdbx_seq_one_letter_code
_entity_poly.pdbx_strand_id
1 'polypeptide(L)'
;MFIFYIFVNHNITDIEYLNIKFYQKLNSLNMKKIAFFAIVSAFVLLQACKKEVPPTLIVTVVDAEGKSAPKADVHVYPKYATEGVINKEMDQRGTTGSDGKVTFEFKYSAVLDIDVVYAKEVFDSTLMAFVSDTLTGHKVVKIESKRQRSKDNTYEETVKVE
;
A
#
# COMPACT_ATOMS: atom_id res chain seq x y z
N MET A 1 8.08 -65.89 -60.73
CA MET A 1 8.88 -64.80 -60.13
C MET A 1 8.11 -63.49 -60.24
N PHE A 2 7.08 -63.28 -59.42
CA PHE A 2 6.30 -62.00 -59.38
C PHE A 2 5.56 -61.78 -58.05
N ILE A 3 5.40 -62.83 -57.22
CA ILE A 3 4.60 -62.77 -55.98
C ILE A 3 5.43 -62.26 -54.78
N PHE A 4 6.76 -62.34 -54.81
CA PHE A 4 7.62 -61.86 -53.72
C PHE A 4 7.90 -60.34 -53.74
N TYR A 5 7.65 -59.65 -54.86
CA TYR A 5 7.98 -58.21 -54.98
C TYR A 5 6.90 -57.29 -54.38
N ILE A 6 5.66 -57.77 -54.24
CA ILE A 6 4.53 -56.96 -53.75
C ILE A 6 4.46 -56.95 -52.22
N PHE A 7 4.84 -58.04 -51.55
CA PHE A 7 4.73 -58.16 -50.09
C PHE A 7 5.81 -57.40 -49.30
N VAL A 8 6.96 -57.12 -49.91
CA VAL A 8 8.05 -56.36 -49.27
C VAL A 8 7.80 -54.86 -49.33
N ASN A 9 7.22 -54.34 -50.42
CA ASN A 9 6.98 -52.91 -50.58
C ASN A 9 5.84 -52.38 -49.70
N HIS A 10 4.81 -53.18 -49.41
CA HIS A 10 3.66 -52.69 -48.64
C HIS A 10 3.95 -52.53 -47.13
N ASN A 11 4.85 -53.37 -46.58
CA ASN A 11 5.20 -53.32 -45.15
C ASN A 11 6.18 -52.20 -44.81
N ILE A 12 7.03 -51.77 -45.75
CA ILE A 12 8.03 -50.70 -45.51
C ILE A 12 7.33 -49.34 -45.42
N THR A 13 6.35 -49.07 -46.28
CA THR A 13 5.61 -47.79 -46.29
C THR A 13 4.78 -47.59 -45.02
N ASP A 14 4.21 -48.66 -44.46
CA ASP A 14 3.36 -48.57 -43.27
C ASP A 14 4.17 -48.31 -41.98
N ILE A 15 5.39 -48.87 -41.87
CA ILE A 15 6.30 -48.63 -40.75
C ILE A 15 6.84 -47.19 -40.77
N GLU A 16 7.18 -46.67 -41.96
CA GLU A 16 7.59 -45.27 -42.11
C GLU A 16 6.45 -44.30 -41.77
N TYR A 17 5.22 -44.59 -42.19
CA TYR A 17 4.05 -43.76 -41.88
C TYR A 17 3.69 -43.76 -40.39
N LEU A 18 3.84 -44.92 -39.71
CA LEU A 18 3.64 -45.02 -38.27
C LEU A 18 4.67 -44.20 -37.49
N ASN A 19 5.94 -44.26 -37.91
CA ASN A 19 7.01 -43.45 -37.32
C ASN A 19 6.72 -41.96 -37.48
N ILE A 20 6.33 -41.49 -38.68
CA ILE A 20 6.02 -40.08 -38.93
C ILE A 20 4.85 -39.60 -38.05
N LYS A 21 3.76 -40.37 -37.94
CA LYS A 21 2.62 -40.03 -37.06
C LYS A 21 3.01 -40.03 -35.58
N PHE A 22 3.88 -40.94 -35.14
CA PHE A 22 4.37 -40.99 -33.77
C PHE A 22 5.27 -39.78 -33.44
N TYR A 23 6.19 -39.40 -34.35
CA TYR A 23 7.02 -38.19 -34.23
C TYR A 23 6.18 -36.90 -34.21
N GLN A 24 5.15 -36.79 -35.07
CA GLN A 24 4.22 -35.66 -35.04
C GLN A 24 3.43 -35.59 -33.72
N LYS A 25 2.98 -36.74 -33.19
CA LYS A 25 2.25 -36.81 -31.92
C LYS A 25 3.14 -36.46 -30.72
N LEU A 26 4.39 -36.97 -30.68
CA LEU A 26 5.42 -36.60 -29.70
C LEU A 26 5.76 -35.12 -29.74
N ASN A 27 5.95 -34.54 -30.93
CA ASN A 27 6.20 -33.10 -31.11
C ASN A 27 5.00 -32.26 -30.63
N SER A 28 3.77 -32.67 -30.93
CA SER A 28 2.56 -31.97 -30.44
C SER A 28 2.41 -32.05 -28.92
N LEU A 29 2.80 -33.17 -28.29
CA LEU A 29 2.74 -33.35 -26.84
C LEU A 29 3.79 -32.49 -26.13
N ASN A 30 5.00 -32.41 -26.69
CA ASN A 30 6.07 -31.56 -26.20
C ASN A 30 5.73 -30.07 -26.38
N MET A 31 5.11 -29.68 -27.50
CA MET A 31 4.63 -28.30 -27.71
C MET A 31 3.57 -27.90 -26.70
N LYS A 32 2.61 -28.78 -26.37
CA LYS A 32 1.58 -28.50 -25.35
C LYS A 32 2.17 -28.34 -23.96
N LYS A 33 3.18 -29.14 -23.61
CA LYS A 33 3.91 -29.00 -22.33
C LYS A 33 4.71 -27.70 -22.26
N ILE A 34 5.39 -27.34 -23.34
CA ILE A 34 6.13 -26.06 -23.46
C ILE A 34 5.16 -24.88 -23.35
N ALA A 35 4.02 -24.93 -24.04
CA ALA A 35 2.99 -23.89 -23.97
C ALA A 35 2.40 -23.76 -22.57
N PHE A 36 2.10 -24.88 -21.90
CA PHE A 36 1.63 -24.87 -20.51
C PHE A 36 2.66 -24.25 -19.56
N PHE A 37 3.94 -24.62 -19.69
CA PHE A 37 5.02 -24.07 -18.87
C PHE A 37 5.23 -22.57 -19.13
N ALA A 38 5.12 -22.12 -20.38
CA ALA A 38 5.18 -20.71 -20.75
C ALA A 38 4.04 -19.92 -20.11
N ILE A 39 2.80 -20.41 -20.17
CA ILE A 39 1.63 -19.77 -19.56
C ILE A 39 1.76 -19.69 -18.04
N VAL A 40 2.17 -20.78 -17.38
CA VAL A 40 2.39 -20.80 -15.93
C VAL A 40 3.51 -19.83 -15.53
N SER A 41 4.63 -19.80 -16.28
CA SER A 41 5.73 -18.87 -16.02
C SER A 41 5.30 -17.41 -16.17
N ALA A 42 4.49 -17.09 -17.18
CA ALA A 42 3.94 -15.75 -17.38
C ALA A 42 3.02 -15.34 -16.22
N PHE A 43 2.21 -16.26 -15.71
CA PHE A 43 1.35 -16.01 -14.54
C PHE A 43 2.14 -15.73 -13.25
N VAL A 44 3.27 -16.42 -13.03
CA VAL A 44 4.14 -16.17 -11.87
C VAL A 44 4.80 -14.78 -11.95
N LEU A 45 5.24 -14.37 -13.15
CA LEU A 45 5.88 -13.07 -13.36
C LEU A 45 4.92 -11.88 -13.14
N LEU A 46 3.63 -12.03 -13.47
CA LEU A 46 2.61 -11.02 -13.21
C LEU A 46 2.33 -10.79 -11.71
N GLN A 47 2.75 -11.71 -10.82
CA GLN A 47 2.52 -11.57 -9.38
C GLN A 47 3.65 -10.81 -8.64
N ALA A 48 4.81 -10.62 -9.26
CA ALA A 48 6.04 -10.23 -8.58
C ALA A 48 6.17 -8.74 -8.23
N CYS A 49 5.32 -7.86 -8.77
CA CYS A 49 5.42 -6.43 -8.47
C CYS A 49 4.51 -6.06 -7.27
N LYS A 50 5.09 -6.03 -6.07
CA LYS A 50 4.54 -5.33 -4.90
C LYS A 50 5.57 -4.31 -4.43
N LYS A 51 5.20 -3.04 -4.39
CA LYS A 51 6.06 -1.92 -3.97
C LYS A 51 5.80 -1.61 -2.49
N GLU A 52 6.81 -1.08 -1.80
CA GLU A 52 6.60 -0.45 -0.51
C GLU A 52 5.85 0.88 -0.68
N VAL A 53 4.83 1.07 0.13
CA VAL A 53 3.98 2.25 0.13
C VAL A 53 4.16 2.98 1.46
N PRO A 54 4.68 4.23 1.44
CA PRO A 54 4.87 5.00 2.65
C PRO A 54 3.52 5.31 3.33
N PRO A 55 3.45 5.34 4.67
CA PRO A 55 2.23 5.71 5.38
C PRO A 55 1.92 7.20 5.30
N THR A 56 0.64 7.51 5.15
CA THR A 56 0.08 8.87 5.25
C THR A 56 -0.83 8.92 6.48
N LEU A 57 -0.67 9.95 7.31
CA LEU A 57 -1.51 10.18 8.49
C LEU A 57 -2.34 11.44 8.27
N ILE A 58 -3.66 11.32 8.40
CA ILE A 58 -4.60 12.43 8.41
C ILE A 58 -5.07 12.61 9.85
N VAL A 59 -4.75 13.75 10.45
CA VAL A 59 -5.19 14.13 11.79
C VAL A 59 -6.37 15.07 11.67
N THR A 60 -7.48 14.72 12.30
CA THR A 60 -8.66 15.58 12.46
C THR A 60 -8.73 16.07 13.89
N VAL A 61 -8.76 17.38 14.09
CA VAL A 61 -8.85 18.01 15.42
C VAL A 61 -10.27 18.51 15.64
N VAL A 62 -10.85 18.12 16.77
CA VAL A 62 -12.18 18.56 17.20
C VAL A 62 -12.18 19.00 18.65
N ASP A 63 -13.04 19.94 19.02
CA ASP A 63 -13.26 20.30 20.43
C ASP A 63 -14.14 19.27 21.17
N ALA A 64 -14.36 19.51 22.47
CA ALA A 64 -15.22 18.68 23.32
C ALA A 64 -16.65 18.52 22.78
N GLU A 65 -17.15 19.53 22.06
CA GLU A 65 -18.47 19.51 21.40
C GLU A 65 -18.47 18.78 20.05
N GLY A 66 -17.31 18.31 19.58
CA GLY A 66 -17.15 17.63 18.29
C GLY A 66 -17.10 18.58 17.09
N LYS A 67 -16.93 19.88 17.31
CA LYS A 67 -16.76 20.89 16.26
C LYS A 67 -15.31 20.89 15.79
N SER A 68 -15.10 21.01 14.47
CA SER A 68 -13.76 21.14 13.89
C SER A 68 -13.00 22.32 14.50
N ALA A 69 -11.73 22.08 14.84
CA ALA A 69 -10.81 23.09 15.36
C ALA A 69 -9.87 23.55 14.23
N PRO A 70 -10.23 24.59 13.45
CA PRO A 70 -9.39 25.12 12.40
C PRO A 70 -8.21 25.89 13.00
N LYS A 71 -7.06 25.90 12.30
CA LYS A 71 -5.82 26.56 12.75
C LYS A 71 -5.21 26.00 14.03
N ALA A 72 -5.56 24.78 14.42
CA ALA A 72 -4.86 24.07 15.50
C ALA A 72 -3.44 23.72 15.06
N ASP A 73 -2.46 23.93 15.94
CA ASP A 73 -1.07 23.50 15.73
C ASP A 73 -0.95 22.04 16.13
N VAL A 74 -0.48 21.21 15.20
CA VAL A 74 -0.35 19.76 15.37
C VAL A 74 1.11 19.39 15.21
N HIS A 75 1.68 18.77 16.23
CA HIS A 75 3.04 18.27 16.25
C HIS A 75 3.01 16.74 16.34
N VAL A 76 3.57 16.07 15.33
CA VAL A 76 3.65 14.62 15.27
C VAL A 76 5.10 14.19 15.30
N TYR A 77 5.49 13.36 16.27
CA TYR A 77 6.87 12.95 16.47
C TYR A 77 7.00 11.52 17.01
N PRO A 78 8.16 10.85 16.85
CA PRO A 78 8.35 9.49 17.35
C PRO A 78 8.44 9.44 18.88
N LYS A 79 7.63 8.57 19.50
CA LYS A 79 7.52 8.43 20.98
C LYS A 79 8.83 8.09 21.70
N TYR A 80 9.70 7.30 21.06
CA TYR A 80 10.92 6.77 21.69
C TYR A 80 12.20 7.43 21.18
N ALA A 81 12.15 8.70 20.80
CA ALA A 81 13.34 9.43 20.38
C ALA A 81 14.15 9.95 21.59
N THR A 82 14.48 9.07 22.54
CA THR A 82 14.97 9.53 23.85
C THR A 82 16.47 9.81 23.88
N GLU A 83 17.29 9.33 22.95
CA GLU A 83 18.77 9.51 23.01
C GLU A 83 19.48 9.59 21.65
N GLY A 84 18.79 9.97 20.57
CA GLY A 84 19.36 9.99 19.23
C GLY A 84 18.93 11.20 18.41
N VAL A 85 19.70 11.50 17.36
CA VAL A 85 19.31 12.48 16.33
C VAL A 85 17.93 12.09 15.82
N ILE A 86 16.90 12.86 16.21
CA ILE A 86 15.54 12.70 15.70
C ILE A 86 15.63 12.81 14.19
N ASN A 87 15.13 11.79 13.47
CA ASN A 87 15.00 11.92 12.04
C ASN A 87 13.98 13.04 11.78
N LYS A 88 14.46 14.20 11.30
CA LYS A 88 13.65 15.38 11.00
C LYS A 88 12.52 15.10 10.02
N GLU A 89 12.60 14.02 9.25
CA GLU A 89 11.55 13.59 8.33
C GLU A 89 10.38 12.90 9.05
N MET A 90 10.59 12.43 10.28
CA MET A 90 9.58 11.78 11.13
C MET A 90 9.03 12.71 12.21
N ASP A 91 9.64 13.88 12.38
CA ASP A 91 9.20 14.96 13.28
C ASP A 91 8.58 16.08 12.43
N GLN A 92 7.26 16.13 12.39
CA GLN A 92 6.51 17.01 11.51
C GLN A 92 5.55 17.89 12.29
N ARG A 93 5.43 19.13 11.86
CA ARG A 93 4.44 20.10 12.37
C ARG A 93 3.58 20.60 11.26
N GLY A 94 2.31 20.84 11.56
CA GLY A 94 1.35 21.33 10.59
C GLY A 94 0.17 22.00 11.29
N THR A 95 -0.53 22.84 10.53
CA THR A 95 -1.68 23.58 11.03
C THR A 95 -2.95 23.08 10.35
N THR A 96 -4.03 22.88 11.10
CA THR A 96 -5.28 22.38 10.54
C THR A 96 -5.96 23.38 9.62
N GLY A 97 -6.57 22.87 8.55
CA GLY A 97 -7.41 23.63 7.63
C GLY A 97 -8.77 24.01 8.23
N SER A 98 -9.64 24.60 7.41
CA SER A 98 -11.00 25.00 7.82
C SER A 98 -11.90 23.84 8.24
N ASP A 99 -11.59 22.62 7.77
CA ASP A 99 -12.26 21.37 8.13
C ASP A 99 -11.71 20.74 9.42
N GLY A 100 -10.68 21.35 10.03
CA GLY A 100 -10.00 20.81 11.20
C GLY A 100 -9.01 19.70 10.88
N LYS A 101 -8.61 19.52 9.62
CA LYS A 101 -7.71 18.43 9.21
C LYS A 101 -6.32 18.92 8.83
N VAL A 102 -5.33 18.05 9.05
CA VAL A 102 -3.95 18.20 8.57
C VAL A 102 -3.42 16.82 8.14
N THR A 103 -2.61 16.80 7.10
CA THR A 103 -2.06 15.56 6.53
C THR A 103 -0.54 15.55 6.64
N PHE A 104 0.02 14.42 7.07
CA PHE A 104 1.44 14.16 7.20
C PHE A 104 1.84 12.92 6.39
N GLU A 105 2.99 12.97 5.73
CA GLU A 105 3.52 11.85 4.95
C GLU A 105 4.81 11.35 5.60
N PHE A 106 4.87 10.05 5.91
CA PHE A 106 6.02 9.46 6.62
C PHE A 106 6.72 8.42 5.75
N LYS A 107 8.04 8.33 5.87
CA LYS A 107 8.83 7.37 5.09
C LYS A 107 8.82 5.96 5.68
N TYR A 108 8.64 5.84 6.98
CA TYR A 108 8.85 4.60 7.72
C TYR A 108 7.69 4.31 8.68
N SER A 109 7.55 3.04 9.05
CA SER A 109 6.70 2.61 10.16
C SER A 109 7.20 3.17 11.48
N ALA A 110 6.31 3.67 12.33
CA ALA A 110 6.67 4.22 13.64
C ALA A 110 5.47 4.23 14.60
N VAL A 111 5.78 4.33 15.89
CA VAL A 111 4.82 4.78 16.91
C VAL A 111 5.06 6.27 17.11
N LEU A 112 4.03 7.06 16.84
CA LEU A 112 4.07 8.52 16.86
C LEU A 112 3.18 9.03 17.98
N ASP A 113 3.68 10.03 18.69
CA ASP A 113 2.90 10.89 19.56
C ASP A 113 2.40 12.08 18.71
N ILE A 114 1.13 12.45 18.93
CA ILE A 114 0.45 13.58 18.32
C ILE A 114 0.09 14.52 19.45
N ASP A 115 0.73 15.68 19.47
CA ASP A 115 0.37 16.79 20.36
C ASP A 115 -0.35 17.86 19.56
N VAL A 116 -1.43 18.40 20.15
CA VAL A 116 -2.25 19.42 19.52
C VAL A 116 -2.44 20.58 20.49
N VAL A 117 -2.28 21.79 19.98
CA VAL A 117 -2.58 23.04 20.68
C VAL A 117 -3.56 23.84 19.83
N TYR A 118 -4.69 24.23 20.42
CA TYR A 118 -5.74 24.97 19.74
C TYR A 118 -6.15 26.22 20.54
N ALA A 119 -5.97 27.39 19.92
CA ALA A 119 -6.46 28.65 20.47
C ALA A 119 -7.92 28.88 20.02
N LYS A 120 -8.86 28.76 20.94
CA LYS A 120 -10.30 28.98 20.71
C LYS A 120 -10.67 30.38 21.18
N GLU A 121 -11.11 31.23 20.27
CA GLU A 121 -11.63 32.55 20.63
C GLU A 121 -13.10 32.43 21.06
N VAL A 122 -13.40 32.90 22.26
CA VAL A 122 -14.74 32.93 22.83
C VAL A 122 -15.10 34.38 23.16
N PHE A 123 -16.30 34.80 22.78
CA PHE A 123 -16.79 36.13 23.14
C PHE A 123 -17.30 36.13 24.58
N ASP A 124 -16.68 36.95 25.43
CA ASP A 124 -17.11 37.17 26.80
C ASP A 124 -18.02 38.41 26.86
N SER A 125 -19.31 38.20 27.13
CA SER A 125 -20.31 39.27 27.24
C SER A 125 -20.12 40.16 28.47
N THR A 126 -19.41 39.68 29.50
CA THR A 126 -19.09 40.45 30.71
C THR A 126 -18.00 41.47 30.43
N LEU A 127 -17.00 41.08 29.64
CA LEU A 127 -15.87 41.93 29.25
C LEU A 127 -16.10 42.68 27.94
N MET A 128 -17.18 42.36 27.21
CA MET A 128 -17.46 42.87 25.86
C MET A 128 -16.27 42.70 24.90
N ALA A 129 -15.56 41.57 25.04
CA ALA A 129 -14.30 41.30 24.34
C ALA A 129 -14.16 39.82 23.97
N PHE A 130 -13.32 39.52 22.98
CA PHE A 130 -12.89 38.15 22.70
C PHE A 130 -11.77 37.75 23.64
N VAL A 131 -11.95 36.59 24.29
CA VAL A 131 -10.94 35.95 25.13
C VAL A 131 -10.47 34.70 24.39
N SER A 132 -9.17 34.48 24.33
CA SER A 132 -8.61 33.25 23.78
C SER A 132 -8.42 32.23 24.89
N ASP A 133 -9.05 31.08 24.72
CA ASP A 133 -8.77 29.88 25.51
C ASP A 133 -7.77 28.99 24.76
N THR A 134 -6.92 28.26 25.47
CA THR A 134 -5.93 27.36 24.88
C THR A 134 -6.27 25.94 25.27
N LEU A 135 -6.79 25.17 24.31
CA LEU A 135 -7.14 23.77 24.47
C LEU A 135 -5.98 22.90 23.99
N THR A 136 -5.80 21.76 24.63
CA THR A 136 -4.73 20.82 24.26
C THR A 136 -5.26 19.41 24.06
N GLY A 137 -4.58 18.63 23.23
CA GLY A 137 -4.94 17.24 22.97
C GLY A 137 -3.70 16.41 22.72
N HIS A 138 -3.74 15.16 23.15
CA HIS A 138 -2.65 14.20 22.95
C HIS A 138 -3.20 12.85 22.48
N LYS A 139 -2.50 12.22 21.54
CA LYS A 139 -2.82 10.86 21.09
C LYS A 139 -1.58 10.12 20.61
N VAL A 140 -1.52 8.82 20.89
CA VAL A 140 -0.47 7.94 20.36
C VAL A 140 -1.05 7.11 19.21
N VAL A 141 -0.37 7.11 18.07
CA VAL A 141 -0.74 6.32 16.88
C VAL A 141 0.40 5.41 16.44
N LYS A 142 0.05 4.27 15.86
CA LYS A 142 1.00 3.39 15.19
C LYS A 142 0.74 3.39 13.69
N ILE A 143 1.74 3.77 12.90
CA ILE A 143 1.69 3.73 11.44
C ILE A 143 2.67 2.68 10.90
N GLU A 144 2.33 2.04 9.79
CA GLU A 144 3.16 1.00 9.19
C GLU A 144 3.23 1.16 7.66
N SER A 145 4.43 1.05 7.10
CA SER A 145 4.63 0.88 5.66
C SER A 145 4.12 -0.50 5.24
N LYS A 146 3.33 -0.54 4.16
CA LYS A 146 2.76 -1.79 3.62
C LYS A 146 3.38 -2.14 2.28
N ARG A 147 3.57 -3.45 2.05
CA ARG A 147 3.99 -3.98 0.75
C ARG A 147 2.77 -4.40 -0.06
N GLN A 148 2.35 -3.55 -0.99
CA GLN A 148 1.10 -3.73 -1.73
C GLN A 148 1.18 -3.21 -3.17
N ARG A 149 0.10 -3.39 -3.93
CA ARG A 149 -0.03 -2.89 -5.31
C ARG A 149 -0.74 -1.54 -5.38
N SER A 150 -1.65 -1.28 -4.46
CA SER A 150 -2.32 0.02 -4.31
C SER A 150 -1.34 1.07 -3.83
N LYS A 151 -1.63 2.33 -4.10
CA LYS A 151 -0.81 3.46 -3.62
C LYS A 151 -1.23 3.97 -2.25
N ASP A 152 -2.37 3.50 -1.74
CA ASP A 152 -3.00 4.09 -0.57
C ASP A 152 -2.57 3.36 0.70
N ASN A 153 -1.97 4.10 1.64
CA ASN A 153 -1.62 3.61 2.96
C ASN A 153 -1.94 4.70 4.00
N THR A 154 -3.22 5.04 4.06
CA THR A 154 -3.73 6.16 4.86
C THR A 154 -4.23 5.69 6.22
N TYR A 155 -3.87 6.45 7.26
CA TYR A 155 -4.35 6.32 8.62
C TYR A 155 -5.12 7.60 8.96
N GLU A 156 -6.34 7.48 9.48
CA GLU A 156 -7.16 8.62 9.88
C GLU A 156 -7.34 8.60 11.39
N GLU A 157 -6.95 9.69 12.04
CA GLU A 157 -7.00 9.81 13.49
C GLU A 157 -7.70 11.09 13.90
N THR A 158 -8.65 10.97 14.83
CA THR A 158 -9.28 12.12 15.48
C THR A 158 -8.62 12.38 16.83
N VAL A 159 -8.25 13.63 17.09
CA VAL A 159 -7.76 14.13 18.38
C VAL A 159 -8.79 15.11 18.92
N LYS A 160 -9.22 14.89 20.16
CA LYS A 160 -10.08 15.82 20.89
C LYS A 160 -9.22 16.76 21.72
N VAL A 161 -9.55 18.06 21.69
CA VAL A 161 -8.91 19.08 22.51
C VAL A 161 -9.86 19.56 23.59
N GLU A 162 -9.33 19.72 24.80
CA GLU A 162 -10.03 20.12 26.03
C GLU A 162 -9.18 21.08 26.85
#